data_AF-A0A5K1FML4-F1
#
_entry.id   AF-A0A5K1FML4-F1
#
_cell.length_a   1.000
_cell.length_b   1.000
_cell.length_c   1.000
_cell.angle_alpha   90.00
_cell.angle_beta   90.00
_cell.angle_gamma   90.00
#
_symmetry.space_group_name_H-M   'P 1'
#
loop_
_entity.id
_entity.type
_entity.pdbx_description
1 polymer ?
#
loop_
_entity_poly.entity_id
_entity_poly.type
_entity_poly.pdbx_seq_one_letter_code
_entity_poly.pdbx_strand_id
1 'polypeptide(L)' 'IPLHRRVHRVEARECIETFERTDCRSQVLHEFARLDFNMVQTIHQRELRELFV' A
#
# COMPACT_ATOMS: atom_id res chain seq x y z
N ILE A 1 12.24 3.83 -12.64
CA ILE A 1 12.39 2.36 -12.68
C ILE A 1 11.19 1.77 -13.43
N PRO A 2 11.39 0.92 -14.44
CA PRO A 2 10.28 0.25 -15.15
C PRO A 2 9.42 -0.57 -14.18
N LEU A 3 8.12 -0.69 -14.45
CA LEU A 3 7.14 -1.34 -13.56
C LEU A 3 7.62 -2.71 -13.04
N HIS A 4 8.05 -3.59 -13.93
CA HIS A 4 8.52 -4.95 -13.61
C HIS A 4 9.78 -5.01 -12.74
N ARG A 5 10.46 -3.88 -12.48
CA ARG A 5 11.65 -3.81 -11.62
C ARG A 5 11.39 -3.07 -10.31
N ARG A 6 10.17 -2.58 -10.08
CA ARG A 6 9.82 -1.87 -8.86
C ARG A 6 9.55 -2.86 -7.73
N VAL A 7 9.89 -2.46 -6.51
CA VAL A 7 9.50 -3.21 -5.31
C VAL A 7 8.00 -3.02 -5.11
N HIS A 8 7.23 -4.10 -5.17
CA HIS A 8 5.77 -4.07 -5.15
C HIS A 8 5.18 -3.25 -4.00
N ARG A 9 5.73 -3.35 -2.78
CA ARG A 9 5.23 -2.58 -1.63
C ARG A 9 5.50 -1.07 -1.73
N VAL A 10 6.62 -0.68 -2.32
CA VAL A 10 6.95 0.75 -2.57
C VAL A 10 6.04 1.31 -3.66
N GLU A 11 5.87 0.54 -4.72
CA GLU A 11 4.97 0.88 -5.83
C GLU A 11 3.51 0.98 -5.38
N ALA A 12 3.02 0.04 -4.57
CA ALA A 12 1.66 0.09 -4.05
C ALA A 12 1.40 1.38 -3.26
N ARG A 13 2.38 1.84 -2.46
CA ARG A 13 2.27 3.11 -1.74
C ARG A 13 2.17 4.30 -2.69
N GLU A 14 3.07 4.36 -3.68
CA GLU A 14 3.09 5.43 -4.69
C GLU A 14 1.76 5.47 -5.46
N CYS A 15 1.28 4.31 -5.93
CA CYS A 15 0.00 4.19 -6.63
C CYS A 15 -1.18 4.62 -5.75
N ILE A 16 -1.24 4.21 -4.48
CA ILE A 16 -2.31 4.65 -3.56
C ILE A 16 -2.27 6.17 -3.39
N GLU A 17 -1.11 6.81 -3.34
CA GLU A 17 -1.00 8.27 -3.19
C GLU A 17 -1.40 9.02 -4.46
N THR A 18 -1.04 8.51 -5.64
CA THR A 18 -1.25 9.21 -6.92
C THR A 18 -2.53 8.82 -7.66
N PHE A 19 -3.27 7.82 -7.18
CA PHE A 19 -4.46 7.33 -7.88
C PHE A 19 -5.60 8.35 -7.86
N GLU A 20 -6.04 8.76 -9.05
CA GLU A 20 -7.15 9.69 -9.21
C GLU A 20 -8.51 9.00 -9.03
N ARG A 21 -9.34 9.56 -8.15
CA ARG A 21 -10.66 9.01 -7.81
C ARG A 21 -11.74 9.55 -8.75
N THR A 22 -11.80 9.04 -9.98
CA THR A 22 -12.72 9.56 -11.02
C THR A 22 -14.07 8.84 -11.12
N ASP A 23 -14.21 7.62 -10.58
CA ASP A 23 -15.47 6.85 -10.55
C ASP A 23 -15.75 6.25 -9.15
N CYS A 24 -17.02 5.97 -8.85
CA CYS A 24 -17.45 5.34 -7.58
C CYS A 24 -16.78 3.99 -7.34
N ARG A 25 -16.64 3.15 -8.39
CA ARG A 25 -15.90 1.87 -8.28
C ARG A 25 -14.42 2.09 -7.97
N SER A 26 -13.84 3.13 -8.57
CA SER A 26 -12.45 3.55 -8.32
C SER A 26 -12.26 4.09 -6.90
N GLN A 27 -13.25 4.79 -6.33
CA GLN A 27 -13.23 5.22 -4.92
C GLN A 27 -13.22 4.03 -3.96
N VAL A 28 -14.12 3.05 -4.17
CA VAL A 28 -14.16 1.82 -3.36
C VAL A 28 -12.83 1.06 -3.45
N LEU A 29 -12.26 0.93 -4.65
CA LEU A 29 -10.95 0.30 -4.84
C LEU A 29 -9.84 1.05 -4.11
N HIS A 30 -9.85 2.38 -4.17
CA HIS A 30 -8.84 3.23 -3.52
C HIS A 30 -8.88 3.12 -2.00
N GLU A 31 -10.09 3.15 -1.43
CA GLU A 31 -10.30 2.96 0.01
C GLU A 31 -9.87 1.56 0.46
N PHE A 32 -10.25 0.54 -0.30
CA PHE A 32 -9.84 -0.84 -0.04
C PHE A 32 -8.31 -0.98 -0.04
N ALA A 33 -7.63 -0.47 -1.08
CA ALA A 33 -6.18 -0.55 -1.20
C ALA A 33 -5.46 0.13 -0.03
N ARG A 34 -5.98 1.28 0.44
CA ARG A 34 -5.44 2.00 1.60
C ARG A 34 -5.64 1.22 2.91
N LEU A 35 -6.80 0.61 3.12
CA LEU A 35 -7.08 -0.20 4.30
C LEU A 35 -6.19 -1.46 4.36
N ASP A 36 -6.10 -2.20 3.25
CA ASP A 36 -5.23 -3.38 3.13
C ASP A 36 -3.76 -3.04 3.39
N PHE A 37 -3.28 -1.95 2.78
CA PHE A 37 -1.92 -1.47 2.97
C PHE A 37 -1.61 -1.19 4.45
N ASN A 38 -2.51 -0.51 5.15
CA ASN A 38 -2.35 -0.19 6.58
C ASN A 38 -2.40 -1.44 7.47
N MET A 39 -3.24 -2.42 7.14
CA MET A 39 -3.33 -3.69 7.86
C MET A 39 -1.99 -4.44 7.76
N VAL A 40 -1.45 -4.59 6.55
CA VAL A 40 -0.15 -5.25 6.37
C VAL A 40 0.99 -4.43 6.96
N GLN A 41 0.97 -3.10 6.86
CA GLN A 41 1.95 -2.23 7.50
C GLN A 41 2.01 -2.46 9.02
N THR A 42 0.85 -2.66 9.66
CA THR A 42 0.79 -2.94 11.11
C THR A 42 1.48 -4.25 11.47
N ILE A 43 1.38 -5.27 10.62
CA ILE A 43 2.09 -6.55 10.78
C ILE A 43 3.60 -6.31 10.67
N HIS A 44 4.07 -5.63 9.62
CA HIS A 44 5.48 -5.30 9.47
C HIS A 44 6.05 -4.48 10.63
N GLN A 45 5.28 -3.56 11.19
CA GLN A 45 5.69 -2.81 12.37
C GLN A 45 5.81 -3.70 13.63
N ARG A 46 4.99 -4.75 13.75
CA ARG A 46 5.13 -5.74 14.83
C ARG A 46 6.39 -6.58 14.64
N GLU A 47 6.59 -7.11 13.43
CA GLU A 47 7.79 -7.87 13.06
C GLU A 47 9.06 -7.06 13.35
N LEU A 48 9.08 -5.77 12.96
CA LEU A 48 10.21 -4.89 13.25
C LEU A 48 10.43 -4.72 14.76
N ARG A 49 9.37 -4.54 15.55
CA ARG A 49 9.52 -4.46 17.01
C ARG A 49 10.11 -5.74 17.60
N GLU A 50 9.68 -6.90 17.14
CA GLU A 50 10.20 -8.20 17.60
C GLU A 50 11.68 -8.41 17.25
N LEU A 51 12.19 -7.80 16.17
CA LEU A 51 13.61 -7.85 15.81
C LEU A 51 14.50 -6.95 16.68
N PHE A 52 13.92 -5.94 17.34
CA PHE A 52 14.64 -4.98 18.18
C PHE A 52 14.36 -5.14 19.68
N VAL A 53 13.66 -6.21 20.08
CA VAL A 53 13.46 -6.68 21.46
C VAL A 53 14.41 -7.83 21.73
#